data_AF-M7SL51-F1
#
_entry.id   AF-M7SL51-F1
#
_cell.length_a   1.000
_cell.length_b   1.000
_cell.length_c   1.000
_cell.angle_alpha   90.00
_cell.angle_beta   90.00
_cell.angle_gamma   90.00
#
_symmetry.space_group_name_H-M   'P 1'
#
loop_
_entity.id
_entity.type
_entity.pdbx_description
1 polymer ?
#
loop_
_entity_poly.entity_id
_entity_poly.type
_entity_poly.pdbx_seq_one_letter_code
_entity_poly.pdbx_strand_id
1 'polypeptide(L)'
;MKYSLINFMTGMALCGLASADCQAGNAATNNDHEDNEKLCTSNGPGTYTFGMTTSDVCVPALSGGLAGCSGNVQYYIFDEGCNLLGLYEGTPSCGVPFTITENFLSQVLTVTAINTGAGAGSFTFNYGDGTFTINNNECDCVDDSSGLEGAQACKCAFPQDGHFVGKRSAKFATGFPY
;
A
#
# COMPACT_ATOMS: atom_id res chain seq x y z
N MET A 1 55.00 -12.03 -48.99
CA MET A 1 53.60 -12.51 -48.87
C MET A 1 52.92 -11.64 -47.81
N LYS A 2 51.91 -10.85 -48.20
CA LYS A 2 51.18 -9.92 -47.32
C LYS A 2 49.96 -10.66 -46.77
N TYR A 3 49.85 -10.79 -45.45
CA TYR A 3 48.63 -11.28 -44.81
C TYR A 3 47.89 -10.09 -44.19
N SER A 4 46.72 -9.80 -44.76
CA SER A 4 45.75 -8.83 -44.24
C SER A 4 44.83 -9.57 -43.26
N LEU A 5 44.89 -9.20 -41.98
CA LEU A 5 44.00 -9.71 -40.94
C LEU A 5 42.82 -8.74 -40.80
N ILE A 6 41.64 -9.19 -41.23
CA ILE A 6 40.36 -8.51 -41.04
C ILE A 6 39.86 -8.87 -39.64
N ASN A 7 39.85 -7.91 -38.72
CA ASN A 7 39.22 -8.06 -37.41
C ASN A 7 37.71 -7.84 -37.53
N PHE A 8 36.94 -8.91 -37.34
CA PHE A 8 35.50 -8.85 -37.13
C PHE A 8 35.26 -8.50 -35.65
N MET A 9 34.92 -7.25 -35.35
CA MET A 9 34.40 -6.89 -34.03
C MET A 9 32.91 -7.20 -33.98
N THR A 10 32.58 -8.32 -33.33
CA THR A 10 31.23 -8.69 -32.94
C THR A 10 30.71 -7.68 -31.92
N GLY A 11 29.79 -6.81 -32.33
CA GLY A 11 29.05 -5.94 -31.42
C GLY A 11 28.12 -6.77 -30.54
N MET A 12 28.47 -6.88 -29.25
CA MET A 12 27.49 -7.27 -28.23
C MET A 12 26.52 -6.10 -28.04
N ALA A 13 25.35 -6.23 -28.64
CA ALA A 13 24.19 -5.45 -28.25
C ALA A 13 23.82 -5.88 -26.82
N LEU A 14 24.17 -5.06 -25.84
CA LEU A 14 23.55 -5.07 -24.52
C LEU A 14 22.09 -4.71 -24.72
N CYS A 15 21.23 -5.72 -24.93
CA CYS A 15 19.80 -5.55 -24.75
C CYS A 15 19.58 -5.13 -23.30
N GLY A 16 19.37 -3.83 -23.08
CA GLY A 16 18.91 -3.30 -21.82
C GLY A 16 17.62 -4.04 -21.46
N LEU A 17 17.68 -4.85 -20.41
CA LEU A 17 16.48 -5.32 -19.73
C LEU A 17 15.81 -4.06 -19.19
N ALA A 18 14.75 -3.60 -19.84
CA ALA A 18 13.85 -2.64 -19.25
C ALA A 18 13.25 -3.33 -18.02
N SER A 19 13.79 -3.04 -16.84
CA SER A 19 13.08 -3.29 -15.59
C SER A 19 11.85 -2.40 -15.64
N ALA A 20 10.71 -2.96 -16.06
CA ALA A 20 9.44 -2.29 -15.83
C ALA A 20 9.23 -2.29 -14.32
N ASP A 21 9.32 -1.11 -13.69
CA ASP A 21 8.89 -0.96 -12.30
C ASP A 21 7.44 -1.46 -12.19
N CYS A 22 7.19 -2.33 -11.22
CA CYS A 22 5.88 -2.91 -10.98
C CYS A 22 4.93 -1.80 -10.54
N GLN A 23 4.11 -1.27 -11.44
CA GLN A 23 3.26 -0.11 -11.17
C GLN A 23 1.80 -0.51 -10.98
N ALA A 24 1.17 -0.04 -9.90
CA ALA A 24 -0.27 -0.16 -9.70
C ALA A 24 -1.02 0.90 -10.52
N GLY A 25 -2.13 0.51 -11.13
CA GLY A 25 -3.00 1.42 -11.89
C GLY A 25 -4.08 2.03 -11.00
N ASN A 26 -4.26 3.34 -11.11
CA ASN A 26 -5.33 4.06 -10.42
C ASN A 26 -6.67 3.81 -11.12
N ALA A 27 -7.64 3.29 -10.38
CA ALA A 27 -9.00 3.00 -10.79
C ALA A 27 -10.03 4.00 -10.23
N ALA A 28 -9.59 5.06 -9.53
CA ALA A 28 -10.50 6.07 -9.00
C ALA A 28 -11.18 6.81 -10.16
N THR A 29 -12.50 6.89 -10.10
CA THR A 29 -13.33 7.55 -11.13
C THR A 29 -14.03 8.81 -10.63
N ASN A 30 -14.21 8.93 -9.31
CA ASN A 30 -14.84 10.08 -8.64
C ASN A 30 -14.09 10.39 -7.33
N ASN A 31 -14.19 11.65 -6.88
CA ASN A 31 -13.68 12.10 -5.57
C ASN A 31 -14.71 11.76 -4.48
N ASP A 32 -14.99 10.46 -4.30
CA ASP A 32 -15.91 9.99 -3.26
C ASP A 32 -15.31 10.28 -1.88
N HIS A 33 -16.17 10.49 -0.88
CA HIS A 33 -15.76 10.75 0.49
C HIS A 33 -15.84 9.45 1.31
N GLU A 34 -14.81 9.18 2.11
CA GLU A 34 -14.77 8.03 3.03
C GLU A 34 -15.19 8.46 4.44
N ASP A 35 -16.35 8.00 4.87
CA ASP A 35 -16.91 8.24 6.21
C ASP A 35 -16.42 7.21 7.25
N ASN A 36 -15.86 6.07 6.83
CA ASN A 36 -15.38 5.04 7.74
C ASN A 36 -14.07 5.45 8.39
N GLU A 37 -14.16 5.87 9.66
CA GLU A 37 -13.01 6.26 10.47
C GLU A 37 -11.93 5.16 10.59
N LYS A 38 -12.28 3.90 10.34
CA LYS A 38 -11.32 2.78 10.34
C LYS A 38 -10.37 2.82 9.14
N LEU A 39 -10.81 3.41 8.02
CA LEU A 39 -10.06 3.46 6.76
C LEU A 39 -9.47 4.85 6.49
N CYS A 40 -10.11 5.92 6.96
CA CYS A 40 -9.58 7.27 6.89
C CYS A 40 -9.81 8.07 8.18
N THR A 41 -8.86 8.92 8.56
CA THR A 41 -9.06 9.91 9.63
C THR A 41 -8.35 11.19 9.23
N SER A 42 -9.01 12.34 9.41
CA SER A 42 -8.37 13.63 9.16
C SER A 42 -7.25 13.87 10.18
N ASN A 43 -6.00 13.93 9.69
CA ASN A 43 -4.81 14.13 10.53
C ASN A 43 -4.30 15.60 10.48
N GLY A 44 -5.15 16.49 9.98
CA GLY A 44 -4.85 17.91 9.78
C GLY A 44 -4.20 18.21 8.42
N PRO A 45 -3.98 19.51 8.13
CA PRO A 45 -3.54 19.96 6.82
C PRO A 45 -2.21 19.36 6.37
N GLY A 46 -2.06 19.13 5.06
CA GLY A 46 -0.80 18.68 4.47
C GLY A 46 -0.49 17.20 4.70
N THR A 47 -1.52 16.40 5.05
CA THR A 47 -1.40 14.95 5.27
C THR A 47 -2.29 14.21 4.28
N TYR A 48 -1.80 13.06 3.80
CA TYR A 48 -2.57 12.06 3.08
C TYR A 48 -2.74 10.81 3.94
N THR A 49 -3.73 9.99 3.61
CA THR A 49 -3.92 8.68 4.22
C THR A 49 -3.77 7.59 3.17
N PHE A 50 -2.89 6.62 3.43
CA PHE A 50 -2.82 5.38 2.66
C PHE A 50 -3.68 4.33 3.38
N GLY A 51 -4.75 3.90 2.72
CA GLY A 51 -5.69 2.91 3.21
C GLY A 51 -5.50 1.55 2.54
N MET A 52 -5.83 0.48 3.25
CA MET A 52 -5.95 -0.87 2.70
C MET A 52 -7.16 -1.54 3.34
N THR A 53 -8.04 -2.11 2.52
CA THR A 53 -9.08 -3.04 2.97
C THR A 53 -8.72 -4.44 2.52
N THR A 54 -8.92 -5.40 3.41
CA THR A 54 -8.82 -6.82 3.09
C THR A 54 -10.09 -7.49 3.55
N SER A 55 -10.70 -8.33 2.72
CA SER A 55 -11.81 -9.17 3.15
C SER A 55 -11.67 -10.57 2.61
N ASP A 56 -12.12 -11.55 3.38
CA ASP A 56 -12.25 -12.95 3.02
C ASP A 56 -13.68 -13.39 3.35
N VAL A 57 -14.43 -13.83 2.34
CA VAL A 57 -15.73 -14.48 2.55
C VAL A 57 -15.56 -15.98 2.42
N CYS A 58 -15.83 -16.71 3.49
CA CYS A 58 -15.77 -18.17 3.50
C CYS A 58 -17.17 -18.77 3.57
N VAL A 59 -17.52 -19.63 2.62
CA VAL A 59 -18.77 -20.41 2.68
C VAL A 59 -18.52 -21.76 3.36
N PRO A 60 -19.35 -22.19 4.32
CA PRO A 60 -19.22 -23.50 4.93
C PRO A 60 -19.40 -24.61 3.89
N ALA A 61 -18.48 -25.58 3.83
CA ALA A 61 -18.68 -26.81 3.10
C ALA A 61 -19.57 -27.75 3.91
N LEU A 62 -20.55 -28.38 3.26
CA LEU A 62 -21.33 -29.47 3.87
C LEU A 62 -20.48 -30.70 4.23
N SER A 63 -19.21 -30.75 3.81
CA SER A 63 -18.22 -31.78 4.16
C SER A 63 -17.45 -31.51 5.46
N GLY A 64 -17.74 -30.41 6.18
CA GLY A 64 -17.08 -30.09 7.46
C GLY A 64 -15.77 -29.29 7.33
N GLY A 65 -15.52 -28.69 6.15
CA GLY A 65 -14.44 -27.71 5.93
C GLY A 65 -14.98 -26.35 5.45
N LEU A 66 -14.10 -25.37 5.19
CA LEU A 66 -14.49 -24.12 4.50
C LEU A 66 -14.45 -24.40 2.98
N ALA A 67 -15.59 -24.37 2.30
CA ALA A 67 -15.71 -24.61 0.85
C ALA A 67 -15.32 -23.36 0.07
N GLY A 68 -14.04 -23.02 0.11
CA GLY A 68 -13.52 -21.85 -0.59
C GLY A 68 -13.72 -20.58 0.21
N CYS A 69 -12.61 -19.92 0.50
CA CYS A 69 -12.58 -18.53 0.91
C CYS A 69 -12.19 -17.71 -0.31
N SER A 70 -12.93 -16.64 -0.58
CA SER A 70 -12.59 -15.68 -1.62
C SER A 70 -12.12 -14.39 -0.96
N GLY A 71 -10.88 -14.01 -1.25
CA GLY A 71 -10.27 -12.79 -0.73
C GLY A 71 -10.40 -11.62 -1.70
N ASN A 72 -10.51 -10.42 -1.16
CA ASN A 72 -10.38 -9.15 -1.87
C ASN A 72 -9.38 -8.26 -1.12
N VAL A 73 -8.58 -7.50 -1.87
CA VAL A 73 -7.74 -6.43 -1.32
C VAL A 73 -7.85 -5.20 -2.21
N GLN A 74 -8.03 -4.05 -1.58
CA GLN A 74 -8.00 -2.74 -2.24
C GLN A 74 -7.11 -1.80 -1.45
N TYR A 75 -6.44 -0.90 -2.17
CA TYR A 75 -5.63 0.16 -1.59
C TYR A 75 -6.20 1.51 -1.98
N TYR A 76 -6.07 2.49 -1.10
CA TYR A 76 -6.65 3.81 -1.26
C TYR A 76 -5.63 4.87 -0.90
N ILE A 77 -5.72 6.03 -1.56
CA ILE A 77 -5.11 7.26 -1.07
C ILE A 77 -6.21 8.29 -0.89
N PHE A 78 -6.30 8.84 0.32
CA PHE A 78 -7.23 9.92 0.66
C PHE A 78 -6.50 11.22 0.96
N ASP A 79 -7.17 12.33 0.71
CA ASP A 79 -6.71 13.66 1.14
C ASP A 79 -6.91 13.89 2.66
N GLU A 80 -6.57 15.10 3.12
CA GLU A 80 -6.72 15.49 4.53
C GLU A 80 -8.17 15.53 5.01
N GLY A 81 -9.13 15.62 4.08
CA GLY A 81 -10.56 15.63 4.31
C GLY A 81 -11.23 14.29 3.96
N CYS A 82 -10.48 13.19 3.89
CA CYS A 82 -10.98 11.85 3.54
C CYS A 82 -11.68 11.75 2.17
N ASN A 83 -11.34 12.63 1.23
CA ASN A 83 -11.76 12.48 -0.16
C ASN A 83 -10.79 11.55 -0.90
N LEU A 84 -11.34 10.64 -1.69
CA LEU A 84 -10.59 9.66 -2.46
C LEU A 84 -9.79 10.36 -3.59
N LEU A 85 -8.48 10.14 -3.60
CA LEU A 85 -7.57 10.59 -4.65
C LEU A 85 -7.13 9.43 -5.56
N GLY A 86 -7.00 8.23 -5.00
CA GLY A 86 -6.60 7.05 -5.78
C GLY A 86 -7.14 5.75 -5.19
N LEU A 87 -7.50 4.83 -6.07
CA LEU A 87 -7.99 3.48 -5.77
C LEU A 87 -7.17 2.48 -6.57
N TYR A 88 -6.65 1.44 -5.92
CA TYR A 88 -5.83 0.42 -6.56
C TYR A 88 -6.36 -0.96 -6.19
N GLU A 89 -6.82 -1.71 -7.18
CA GLU A 89 -7.48 -3.00 -6.97
C GLU A 89 -6.51 -4.16 -7.04
N GLY A 90 -6.52 -5.00 -6.02
CA GLY A 90 -5.68 -6.19 -5.96
C GLY A 90 -4.19 -5.88 -5.82
N THR A 91 -3.40 -6.95 -5.66
CA THR A 91 -1.95 -6.83 -5.78
C THR A 91 -1.58 -6.89 -7.26
N PRO A 92 -0.74 -5.99 -7.78
CA PRO A 92 -0.27 -6.06 -9.17
C PRO A 92 0.29 -7.44 -9.52
N SER A 93 0.18 -7.84 -10.78
CA SER A 93 0.60 -9.18 -11.24
C SER A 93 2.09 -9.47 -11.07
N CYS A 94 2.90 -8.42 -10.94
CA CYS A 94 4.32 -8.47 -10.65
C CYS A 94 4.64 -8.63 -9.15
N GLY A 95 3.63 -8.58 -8.28
CA GLY A 95 3.76 -8.82 -6.84
C GLY A 95 4.20 -7.59 -6.05
N VAL A 96 4.87 -7.84 -4.93
CA VAL A 96 5.44 -6.82 -4.04
C VAL A 96 6.97 -6.93 -4.09
N PRO A 97 7.73 -5.83 -4.24
CA PRO A 97 7.28 -4.43 -4.19
C PRO A 97 6.58 -3.95 -5.45
N PHE A 98 5.70 -2.96 -5.28
CA PHE A 98 5.10 -2.19 -6.38
C PHE A 98 5.04 -0.70 -6.06
N THR A 99 4.96 0.12 -7.10
CA THR A 99 4.95 1.58 -7.02
C THR A 99 3.58 2.15 -7.38
N ILE A 100 3.27 3.27 -6.76
CA ILE A 100 2.15 4.15 -7.08
C ILE A 100 2.76 5.49 -7.46
N THR A 101 2.44 5.95 -8.66
CA THR A 101 2.92 7.23 -9.21
C THR A 101 1.73 8.00 -9.72
N GLU A 102 1.39 9.08 -9.02
CA GLU A 102 0.23 9.90 -9.31
C GLU A 102 0.64 11.37 -9.39
N ASN A 103 -0.15 12.17 -10.10
CA ASN A 103 0.11 13.61 -10.26
C ASN A 103 -0.08 14.42 -8.96
N PHE A 104 -0.87 13.92 -8.01
CA PHE A 104 -1.06 14.55 -6.70
C PHE A 104 0.01 14.15 -5.68
N LEU A 105 0.83 13.13 -5.97
CA LEU A 105 1.95 12.75 -5.14
C LEU A 105 3.19 13.54 -5.55
N SER A 106 3.90 14.11 -4.57
CA SER A 106 5.16 14.82 -4.81
C SER A 106 6.34 13.87 -5.02
N GLN A 107 6.20 12.61 -4.58
CA GLN A 107 7.21 11.55 -4.68
C GLN A 107 6.55 10.21 -5.08
N VAL A 108 7.34 9.22 -5.47
CA VAL A 108 6.83 7.87 -5.73
C VAL A 108 6.52 7.17 -4.40
N LEU A 109 5.31 6.63 -4.25
CA LEU A 109 4.96 5.75 -3.14
C LEU A 109 5.31 4.31 -3.52
N THR A 110 6.09 3.63 -2.70
CA THR A 110 6.51 2.23 -2.96
C THR A 110 6.03 1.32 -1.85
N VAL A 111 5.07 0.44 -2.14
CA VAL A 111 4.63 -0.62 -1.22
C VAL A 111 5.67 -1.74 -1.24
N THR A 112 6.22 -2.07 -0.07
CA THR A 112 7.36 -2.99 0.06
C THR A 112 7.03 -4.30 0.79
N ALA A 113 5.95 -4.31 1.56
CA ALA A 113 5.42 -5.52 2.19
C ALA A 113 3.91 -5.40 2.37
N ILE A 114 3.20 -6.52 2.21
CA ILE A 114 1.76 -6.64 2.50
C ILE A 114 1.50 -7.98 3.19
N ASN A 115 0.50 -8.00 4.06
CA ASN A 115 -0.18 -9.21 4.52
C ASN A 115 -1.67 -8.96 4.34
N THR A 116 -2.35 -9.85 3.63
CA THR A 116 -3.78 -9.73 3.31
C THR A 116 -4.62 -10.80 4.01
N GLY A 117 -4.05 -11.59 4.91
CA GLY A 117 -4.81 -12.61 5.63
C GLY A 117 -5.83 -11.98 6.57
N ALA A 118 -7.07 -12.50 6.58
CA ALA A 118 -8.11 -12.06 7.51
C ALA A 118 -7.61 -12.00 8.96
N GLY A 119 -7.76 -10.84 9.60
CA GLY A 119 -7.31 -10.58 10.98
C GLY A 119 -5.80 -10.39 11.16
N ALA A 120 -5.01 -10.43 10.07
CA ALA A 120 -3.55 -10.25 10.09
C ALA A 120 -3.07 -9.22 9.04
N GLY A 121 -3.99 -8.42 8.50
CA GLY A 121 -3.78 -7.32 7.59
C GLY A 121 -2.66 -6.40 8.06
N SER A 122 -1.71 -6.15 7.16
CA SER A 122 -0.68 -5.13 7.37
C SER A 122 -0.05 -4.71 6.06
N PHE A 123 0.56 -3.54 6.04
CA PHE A 123 1.42 -3.10 4.93
C PHE A 123 2.66 -2.37 5.44
N THR A 124 3.65 -2.25 4.57
CA THR A 124 4.76 -1.30 4.68
C THR A 124 4.93 -0.59 3.35
N PHE A 125 5.13 0.73 3.40
CA PHE A 125 5.47 1.51 2.21
C PHE A 125 6.53 2.57 2.51
N ASN A 126 7.23 2.98 1.46
CA ASN A 126 8.14 4.12 1.47
C ASN A 126 7.50 5.28 0.72
N TYR A 127 7.67 6.49 1.24
CA TYR A 127 7.27 7.72 0.57
C TYR A 127 8.19 8.87 1.00
N GLY A 128 8.82 9.53 0.03
CA GLY A 128 9.82 10.57 0.30
C GLY A 128 10.97 10.05 1.16
N ASP A 129 11.22 10.68 2.31
CA ASP A 129 12.27 10.29 3.27
C ASP A 129 11.78 9.35 4.40
N GLY A 130 10.53 8.88 4.33
CA GLY A 130 9.89 8.06 5.37
C GLY A 130 9.60 6.61 4.96
N THR A 131 9.62 5.72 5.95
CA THR A 131 9.06 4.36 5.87
C THR A 131 7.90 4.25 6.86
N PHE A 132 6.76 3.78 6.37
CA PHE A 132 5.50 3.72 7.10
C PHE A 132 5.08 2.27 7.27
N THR A 133 4.79 1.87 8.51
CA THR A 133 4.47 0.49 8.88
C THR A 133 3.41 0.49 9.98
N ILE A 134 2.48 -0.45 9.93
CA ILE A 134 1.46 -0.65 10.97
C ILE A 134 2.09 -0.73 12.37
N ASN A 135 1.41 -0.13 13.36
CA ASN A 135 1.87 0.06 14.74
C ASN A 135 3.02 1.07 14.92
N ASN A 136 3.34 1.83 13.87
CA ASN A 136 4.23 2.98 13.94
C ASN A 136 3.59 4.16 13.18
N ASN A 137 4.04 5.39 13.42
CA ASN A 137 3.66 6.57 12.62
C ASN A 137 2.14 6.80 12.45
N GLU A 138 1.32 6.58 13.48
CA GLU A 138 -0.16 6.69 13.39
C GLU A 138 -0.80 5.71 12.38
N CYS A 139 -0.07 4.65 11.98
CA CYS A 139 -0.60 3.56 11.18
C CYS A 139 -1.31 2.53 12.07
N ASP A 140 -2.53 2.14 11.71
CA ASP A 140 -3.35 1.17 12.46
C ASP A 140 -4.08 0.20 11.52
N CYS A 141 -4.42 -0.98 12.03
CA CYS A 141 -5.26 -1.96 11.37
C CYS A 141 -6.30 -2.49 12.35
N VAL A 142 -7.58 -2.29 12.03
CA VAL A 142 -8.69 -2.65 12.90
C VAL A 142 -9.64 -3.62 12.20
N ASP A 143 -10.21 -4.53 13.00
CA ASP A 143 -11.21 -5.48 12.51
C ASP A 143 -12.43 -4.74 11.96
N ASP A 144 -12.86 -5.15 10.77
CA ASP A 144 -14.06 -4.67 10.10
C ASP A 144 -14.97 -5.82 9.65
N SER A 145 -14.78 -6.99 10.28
CA SER A 145 -15.51 -8.21 9.98
C SER A 145 -17.01 -8.08 10.25
N SER A 146 -17.82 -8.73 9.42
CA SER A 146 -19.27 -8.76 9.55
C SER A 146 -19.84 -10.11 9.13
N GLY A 147 -20.58 -10.76 10.03
CA GLY A 147 -21.21 -12.06 9.76
C GLY A 147 -20.17 -13.15 9.44
N LEU A 148 -20.17 -13.63 8.19
CA LEU A 148 -19.23 -14.65 7.68
C LEU A 148 -18.04 -14.04 6.92
N GLU A 149 -18.00 -12.72 6.78
CA GLU A 149 -16.91 -11.99 6.16
C GLU A 149 -15.88 -11.63 7.23
N GLY A 150 -14.67 -12.16 7.08
CA GLY A 150 -13.51 -11.69 7.83
C GLY A 150 -12.94 -10.49 7.10
N ALA A 151 -12.99 -9.30 7.68
CA ALA A 151 -12.51 -8.08 7.04
C ALA A 151 -11.65 -7.24 7.98
N GLN A 152 -10.73 -6.48 7.40
CA GLN A 152 -9.87 -5.57 8.12
C GLN A 152 -9.66 -4.29 7.32
N ALA A 153 -9.68 -3.17 8.04
CA ALA A 153 -9.34 -1.87 7.50
C ALA A 153 -8.04 -1.40 8.13
N CYS A 154 -7.07 -1.08 7.29
CA CYS A 154 -5.76 -0.56 7.67
C CYS A 154 -5.60 0.84 7.11
N LYS A 155 -4.98 1.72 7.88
CA LYS A 155 -4.70 3.09 7.47
C LYS A 155 -3.33 3.53 7.95
N CYS A 156 -2.72 4.46 7.23
CA CYS A 156 -1.57 5.19 7.71
C CYS A 156 -1.50 6.60 7.15
N ALA A 157 -1.27 7.56 8.04
CA ALA A 157 -1.02 8.95 7.68
C ALA A 157 0.39 9.14 7.12
N PHE A 158 0.54 9.95 6.07
CA PHE A 158 1.83 10.32 5.51
C PHE A 158 1.82 11.77 4.97
N PRO A 159 2.96 12.48 4.96
CA PRO A 159 3.00 13.89 4.60
C PRO A 159 2.87 14.08 3.08
N GLN A 160 2.16 15.12 2.63
CA GLN A 160 1.97 15.39 1.20
C GLN A 160 3.28 15.78 0.48
N ASP A 161 4.18 16.48 1.18
CA ASP A 161 5.45 16.99 0.66
C ASP A 161 6.58 15.94 0.63
N GLY A 162 6.34 14.75 1.19
CA GLY A 162 7.34 13.68 1.27
C GLY A 162 8.41 13.89 2.33
N HIS A 163 8.26 14.88 3.22
CA HIS A 163 9.20 15.13 4.31
C HIS A 163 8.60 14.71 5.65
N PHE A 164 9.00 13.53 6.12
CA PHE A 164 8.56 12.95 7.37
C PHE A 164 9.31 13.56 8.56
N VAL A 165 8.69 14.57 9.16
CA VAL A 165 9.10 15.07 10.47
C VAL A 165 8.49 14.15 11.52
N GLY A 166 9.20 13.06 11.85
CA GLY A 166 8.67 12.03 12.75
C GLY A 166 8.02 12.62 14.01
N LYS A 167 6.69 12.54 14.08
CA LYS A 167 5.98 12.75 15.34
C LYS A 167 6.34 11.56 16.20
N ARG A 168 7.34 11.73 17.08
CA ARG A 168 7.67 10.73 18.10
C ARG A 168 6.35 10.30 18.72
N SER A 169 6.07 8.99 18.71
CA SER A 169 4.98 8.42 19.51
C SER A 169 5.05 9.09 20.87
N ALA A 170 4.05 9.91 21.21
CA ALA A 170 3.94 10.45 22.54
C ALA A 170 3.80 9.21 23.42
N LYS A 171 4.91 8.78 24.02
CA LYS A 171 4.93 7.80 25.09
C LYS A 171 3.91 8.36 26.07
N PHE A 172 2.74 7.73 26.17
CA PHE A 172 1.79 8.04 27.22
C PHE A 172 2.61 8.00 28.50
N ALA A 173 2.85 9.15 29.10
CA ALA A 173 3.40 9.21 30.43
C ALA A 173 2.37 8.49 31.27
N THR A 174 2.70 7.27 31.70
CA THR A 174 2.00 6.57 32.76
C THR A 174 2.16 7.38 34.03
N GLY A 175 1.40 8.47 34.12
CA GLY A 175 1.17 9.20 35.35
C GLY A 175 0.18 8.40 36.18
N PHE A 176 0.68 7.41 36.91
CA PHE A 176 0.08 7.06 38.19
C PHE A 176 0.37 8.20 39.16
N PRO A 177 -0.64 8.77 39.81
CA PRO A 177 -0.51 9.15 41.20
C PRO A 177 -1.32 8.17 42.05
N TYR A 178 -0.62 7.66 43.06
CA TYR A 178 -1.01 6.93 44.27
C TYR A 178 -2.49 6.88 44.63
#